data_AF-A0A0G0NYP3-F1
#
_entry.id   AF-A0A0G0NYP3-F1
#
_cell.length_a   1.000
_cell.length_b   1.000
_cell.length_c   1.000
_cell.angle_alpha   90.00
_cell.angle_beta   90.00
_cell.angle_gamma   90.00
#
_symmetry.space_group_name_H-M   'P 1'
#
loop_
_entity.id
_entity.type
_entity.pdbx_description
1 polymer ?
#
loop_
_entity_poly.entity_id
_entity_poly.type
_entity_poly.pdbx_seq_one_letter_code
_entity_poly.pdbx_strand_id
1 'polypeptide(L)'
;VFICSVPLNERMWGLTVNESSHLREYSPELLEKELIISGFRPAGKSFIYAFPDHYVLKSFIARNILTKRWDFNDLILSAKKI
;
A
#
# COMPACT_ATOMS: atom_id res chain seq x y z
N VAL A 1 -8.28 -9.87 -14.62
CA VAL A 1 -8.05 -8.80 -13.63
C VAL A 1 -6.82 -9.22 -12.84
N PHE A 2 -5.80 -8.39 -12.82
CA PHE A 2 -4.61 -8.59 -12.00
C PHE A 2 -4.85 -7.94 -10.63
N ILE A 3 -4.48 -8.61 -9.55
CA ILE A 3 -4.55 -8.08 -8.19
C ILE A 3 -3.17 -8.27 -7.58
N CYS A 4 -2.60 -7.21 -7.02
CA CYS A 4 -1.38 -7.27 -6.23
C CYS A 4 -1.61 -6.66 -4.86
N SER A 5 -0.95 -7.25 -3.86
CA SER A 5 -0.83 -6.74 -2.49
C SER A 5 0.64 -6.47 -2.20
N VAL A 6 0.95 -5.31 -1.64
CA VAL A 6 2.32 -4.92 -1.31
C VAL A 6 2.36 -4.39 0.12
N PRO A 7 3.15 -5.01 1.03
CA PRO A 7 3.32 -4.51 2.38
C PRO A 7 4.05 -3.17 2.30
N LEU A 8 3.44 -2.11 2.86
CA LEU A 8 4.02 -0.77 2.85
C LEU A 8 4.55 -0.34 4.22
N ASN A 9 4.16 -1.02 5.29
CA ASN A 9 4.59 -0.70 6.66
C ASN A 9 5.64 -1.69 7.17
N GLU A 10 6.84 -1.64 6.60
CA GLU A 10 8.01 -2.32 7.18
C GLU A 10 8.93 -1.36 7.94
N ARG A 11 8.65 -0.04 7.92
CA ARG A 11 9.44 1.01 8.61
C ARG A 11 10.96 0.84 8.44
N MET A 12 11.38 0.42 7.25
CA MET A 12 12.78 0.15 6.91
C MET A 12 13.66 1.40 6.98
N TRP A 13 13.07 2.60 7.11
CA TRP A 13 13.72 3.92 7.17
C TRP A 13 14.74 4.08 8.31
N GLY A 14 14.73 3.19 9.30
CA GLY A 14 15.66 3.19 10.43
C GLY A 14 16.75 2.13 10.37
N LEU A 15 16.74 1.24 9.38
CA LEU A 15 17.71 0.16 9.29
C LEU A 15 18.93 0.61 8.47
N THR A 16 20.10 0.60 9.10
CA THR A 16 21.38 0.96 8.47
C THR A 16 21.78 -0.02 7.37
N VAL A 17 21.22 -1.23 7.42
CA VAL A 17 21.41 -2.31 6.47
C VAL A 17 20.04 -2.84 6.07
N ASN A 18 19.65 -2.63 4.81
CA ASN A 18 18.55 -3.37 4.22
C ASN A 18 19.06 -4.75 3.78
N GLU A 19 19.06 -5.72 4.68
CA GLU A 19 19.42 -7.12 4.34
C GLU A 19 18.51 -7.71 3.26
N SER A 20 17.29 -7.16 3.15
CA SER A 20 16.34 -7.45 2.09
C SER A 20 16.51 -6.45 0.94
N SER A 21 17.69 -6.39 0.33
CA SER A 21 17.98 -5.53 -0.83
C SER A 21 17.02 -5.73 -2.02
N HIS A 22 16.22 -6.81 -2.00
CA HIS A 22 15.14 -7.12 -2.93
C HIS A 22 13.78 -6.46 -2.58
N LEU A 23 13.59 -6.02 -1.34
CA LEU A 23 12.38 -5.33 -0.89
C LEU A 23 12.56 -3.83 -1.14
N ARG A 24 11.96 -3.38 -2.24
CA ARG A 24 11.83 -1.96 -2.55
C ARG A 24 10.67 -1.41 -1.75
N GLU A 25 10.88 -0.25 -1.16
CA GLU A 25 9.76 0.47 -0.59
C GLU A 25 8.88 1.05 -1.70
N TYR A 26 7.59 0.76 -1.60
CA TYR A 26 6.60 1.23 -2.53
C TYR A 26 5.76 2.34 -1.90
N SER A 27 5.75 3.52 -2.53
CA SER A 27 4.62 4.42 -2.33
C SER A 27 3.45 3.95 -3.19
N PRO A 28 2.20 4.25 -2.80
CA PRO A 28 1.07 3.92 -3.65
C PRO A 28 1.16 4.51 -5.06
N GLU A 29 1.70 5.72 -5.20
CA GLU A 29 1.91 6.40 -6.48
C GLU A 29 3.01 5.74 -7.30
N LEU A 30 4.07 5.26 -6.66
CA LEU A 30 5.14 4.53 -7.33
C LEU A 30 4.63 3.22 -7.92
N LEU A 31 3.86 2.45 -7.12
CA LEU A 31 3.30 1.17 -7.56
C LEU A 31 2.30 1.35 -8.71
N GLU A 32 1.44 2.38 -8.65
CA GLU A 32 0.54 2.71 -9.75
C GLU A 32 1.29 3.05 -11.04
N LYS A 33 2.38 3.81 -10.96
CA LYS A 33 3.22 4.13 -12.12
C LYS A 33 3.89 2.89 -12.70
N GLU A 34 4.42 2.00 -11.87
CA GLU A 34 5.04 0.76 -12.35
C GLU A 34 4.03 -0.15 -13.06
N LEU A 35 2.79 -0.24 -12.56
CA LEU A 35 1.71 -0.96 -13.25
C LEU A 35 1.41 -0.36 -14.63
N ILE A 36 1.34 0.97 -14.73
CA ILE A 36 1.11 1.68 -16.00
C ILE A 36 2.24 1.41 -17.00
N ILE A 37 3.50 1.53 -16.56
CA ILE A 37 4.68 1.24 -17.39
C ILE A 37 4.66 -0.22 -17.86
N SER A 38 4.16 -1.13 -17.03
CA SER A 38 4.03 -2.56 -17.33
C SER A 38 2.83 -2.90 -18.23
N GLY A 39 2.09 -1.91 -18.76
CA GLY A 39 0.96 -2.14 -19.65
C GLY A 39 -0.34 -2.53 -18.93
N PHE A 40 -0.47 -2.17 -17.65
CA PHE A 40 -1.70 -2.35 -16.89
C PHE A 40 -2.39 -1.02 -16.63
N ARG A 41 -3.72 -1.01 -16.71
CA ARG A 41 -4.57 0.10 -16.28
C ARG A 41 -5.06 -0.16 -14.84
N PRO A 42 -4.67 0.67 -13.85
CA PRO A 42 -5.21 0.58 -12.50
C PRO A 42 -6.74 0.73 -12.51
N ALA A 43 -7.42 -0.13 -11.77
CA ALA A 43 -8.88 -0.21 -11.69
C ALA A 43 -9.41 0.09 -10.28
N GLY A 44 -8.63 -0.18 -9.24
CA GLY A 44 -9.06 0.05 -7.86
C GLY A 44 -7.91 -0.08 -6.88
N LYS A 45 -8.08 0.61 -5.74
CA LYS A 45 -7.09 0.73 -4.67
C LYS A 45 -7.75 0.52 -3.33
N SER A 46 -7.10 -0.21 -2.45
CA SER A 46 -7.56 -0.44 -1.08
C SER A 46 -6.37 -0.50 -0.12
N PHE A 47 -6.55 0.10 1.05
CA PHE A 47 -5.54 0.15 2.10
C PHE A 47 -5.98 -0.70 3.29
N ILE A 48 -5.11 -1.58 3.76
CA ILE A 48 -5.38 -2.39 4.96
C ILE A 48 -4.60 -1.81 6.14
N TYR A 49 -5.26 -1.67 7.27
CA TYR A 49 -4.66 -1.18 8.52
C TYR A 49 -4.61 -2.30 9.57
N ALA A 50 -3.58 -2.37 10.41
CA ALA A 50 -3.51 -3.35 11.49
C ALA A 50 -4.28 -2.87 12.75
N PHE A 51 -5.60 -2.70 12.64
CA PHE A 51 -6.44 -2.38 13.80
C PHE A 51 -6.96 -3.65 14.48
N PRO A 52 -6.78 -3.82 15.81
CA PRO A 52 -7.23 -5.02 16.51
C PRO A 52 -8.76 -5.10 16.67
N ASP A 53 -9.43 -3.95 16.73
CA ASP A 53 -10.85 -3.81 17.01
C ASP A 53 -11.44 -2.60 16.27
N HIS A 54 -12.76 -2.61 16.02
CA HIS A 54 -13.49 -1.53 15.35
C HIS A 54 -12.89 -1.14 13.98
N TYR A 55 -12.43 -2.13 13.21
CA TYR A 55 -11.68 -1.94 11.97
C TYR A 55 -12.34 -0.95 10.99
N VAL A 56 -13.64 -1.08 10.77
CA VAL A 56 -14.37 -0.23 9.80
C VAL A 56 -14.34 1.24 10.22
N LEU A 57 -14.66 1.53 11.48
CA LEU A 57 -14.67 2.89 12.01
C LEU A 57 -13.25 3.47 12.04
N LYS A 58 -12.27 2.71 12.55
CA LYS A 58 -10.87 3.17 12.61
C LYS A 58 -10.28 3.38 11.22
N SER A 59 -10.59 2.51 10.26
CA SER A 59 -10.19 2.69 8.86
C SER A 59 -10.84 3.92 8.23
N PHE A 60 -12.11 4.20 8.53
CA PHE A 60 -12.77 5.41 8.06
C PHE A 60 -12.11 6.67 8.64
N ILE A 61 -11.87 6.70 9.96
CA ILE A 61 -11.22 7.82 10.63
C ILE A 61 -9.80 8.01 10.09
N ALA A 62 -9.03 6.93 9.93
CA ALA A 62 -7.67 6.97 9.41
C ALA A 62 -7.63 7.51 7.97
N ARG A 63 -8.60 7.16 7.12
CA ARG A 63 -8.63 7.62 5.72
C ARG A 63 -9.16 9.05 5.54
N ASN A 64 -10.08 9.50 6.40
CA ASN A 64 -10.84 10.74 6.14
C ASN A 64 -10.61 11.85 7.15
N ILE A 65 -10.24 11.54 8.40
CA ILE A 65 -10.16 12.51 9.50
C ILE A 65 -8.73 12.69 9.99
N LEU A 66 -8.07 11.59 10.38
CA LEU A 66 -6.74 11.58 10.97
C LEU A 66 -5.73 10.93 10.02
N THR A 67 -5.61 11.50 8.82
CA THR A 67 -4.86 10.95 7.66
C THR A 67 -3.37 10.73 7.89
N LYS A 68 -2.79 11.34 8.92
CA LYS A 68 -1.35 11.22 9.27
C LYS A 68 -1.10 10.49 10.58
N ARG A 69 -2.15 10.01 11.25
CA ARG A 69 -2.01 9.37 12.57
C ARG A 69 -1.61 7.90 12.46
N TRP A 70 -2.08 7.22 11.41
CA TRP A 70 -1.86 5.80 11.20
C TRP A 70 -1.44 5.53 9.76
N ASP A 71 -0.38 4.74 9.60
CA ASP A 71 0.03 4.20 8.31
C ASP A 71 -0.76 2.93 7.99
N PHE A 72 -1.02 2.69 6.71
CA PHE A 72 -1.57 1.41 6.25
C PHE A 72 -0.45 0.36 6.21
N ASN A 73 -0.80 -0.88 6.53
CA ASN A 73 0.14 -2.00 6.53
C ASN A 73 0.34 -2.59 5.14
N ASP A 74 -0.74 -2.67 4.37
CA ASP A 74 -0.75 -3.32 3.07
C ASP A 74 -1.57 -2.49 2.08
N LEU A 75 -1.09 -2.43 0.85
CA LEU A 75 -1.74 -1.79 -0.28
C LEU A 75 -2.18 -2.86 -1.26
N ILE A 76 -3.48 -2.91 -1.50
CA ILE A 76 -4.08 -3.75 -2.54
C ILE A 76 -4.40 -2.88 -3.75
N LEU A 77 -3.86 -3.26 -4.90
CA LEU A 77 -4.22 -2.70 -6.19
C LEU A 77 -4.86 -3.77 -7.07
N SER A 78 -5.91 -3.37 -7.78
CA SER A 78 -6.48 -4.15 -8.87
C SER A 78 -6.24 -3.42 -10.18
N ALA A 79 -5.89 -4.15 -11.23
CA ALA A 79 -5.60 -3.61 -12.54
C ALA A 79 -6.10 -4.53 -13.66
N LYS A 80 -6.26 -3.96 -14.86
CA LYS A 80 -6.60 -4.70 -16.08
C LYS A 80 -5.44 -4.55 -17.06
N LYS A 81 -5.05 -5.64 -17.71
CA LYS A 81 -4.08 -5.57 -18.80
C LYS A 81 -4.70 -4.76 -19.94
N ILE A 82 -3.91 -3.83 -20.49
CA ILE A 82 -4.27 -3.04 -21.68
C ILE A 82 -4.19 -3.93 -22.91
#